data_AF-A0A7M4DZR5-F1
#
_entry.id   AF-A0A7M4DZR5-F1
#
_cell.length_a   1.000
_cell.length_b   1.000
_cell.length_c   1.000
_cell.angle_alpha   90.00
_cell.angle_beta   90.00
_cell.angle_gamma   90.00
#
_symmetry.space_group_name_H-M   'P 1'
#
loop_
_entity.id
_entity.type
_entity.pdbx_description
1 polymer ?
#
loop_
_entity_poly.entity_id
_entity_poly.type
_entity_poly.pdbx_seq_one_letter_code
_entity_poly.pdbx_strand_id
1 'polypeptide(L)' 'MKFPYSLAAICYFCLGLCSGHYAPDLITSLPGLSEMPSFQQWSGYLEAGPGHYFHYW' A
#
# COMPACT_ATOMS: atom_id res chain seq x y z
N MET A 1 -36.79 -17.69 16.12
CA MET A 1 -35.56 -16.95 16.49
C MET A 1 -34.52 -17.23 15.40
N LYS A 2 -34.32 -16.31 14.45
CA LYS A 2 -33.34 -16.45 13.34
C LYS A 2 -32.18 -15.47 13.61
N PHE A 3 -31.22 -15.90 14.42
CA PHE A 3 -29.93 -15.23 14.70
C PHE A 3 -28.84 -15.82 13.77
N PRO A 4 -27.60 -15.28 13.70
CA PRO A 4 -27.11 -14.06 13.08
C PRO A 4 -26.11 -14.37 11.94
N TYR A 5 -26.27 -15.53 11.26
CA TYR A 5 -25.28 -16.02 10.29
C TYR A 5 -25.11 -15.08 9.07
N SER A 6 -26.16 -14.34 8.72
CA SER A 6 -26.12 -13.37 7.60
C SER A 6 -25.21 -12.17 7.89
N LEU A 7 -25.21 -11.66 9.14
CA LEU A 7 -24.36 -10.54 9.54
C LEU A 7 -22.88 -10.95 9.60
N ALA A 8 -22.60 -12.16 10.08
CA ALA A 8 -21.24 -12.71 10.05
C ALA A 8 -20.72 -12.85 8.61
N ALA A 9 -21.53 -13.40 7.69
CA ALA A 9 -21.16 -13.55 6.29
C ALA A 9 -20.87 -12.20 5.59
N ILE A 10 -21.68 -11.18 5.85
CA ILE A 10 -21.45 -9.82 5.33
C ILE A 10 -20.15 -9.23 5.90
N CYS A 11 -19.86 -9.45 7.19
CA CYS A 11 -18.64 -8.96 7.81
C CYS A 11 -17.38 -9.59 7.20
N TYR A 12 -17.39 -10.90 6.94
CA TYR A 12 -16.29 -11.59 6.24
C TYR A 12 -16.11 -11.10 4.81
N PHE A 13 -17.20 -10.81 4.10
CA PHE A 13 -17.14 -10.25 2.75
C PHE A 13 -16.55 -8.84 2.73
N CYS A 14 -16.94 -7.99 3.69
CA CYS A 14 -16.40 -6.63 3.82
C CYS A 14 -14.90 -6.64 4.19
N LEU A 15 -14.45 -7.55 5.06
CA LEU A 15 -13.04 -7.63 5.45
C LEU A 15 -12.12 -8.05 4.30
N GLY A 16 -12.59 -8.86 3.34
CA GLY A 16 -11.81 -9.25 2.16
C GLY A 16 -11.61 -8.13 1.14
N LEU A 17 -12.47 -7.11 1.14
CA LEU A 17 -12.40 -5.98 0.20
C LEU A 17 -11.52 -4.83 0.72
N CYS A 18 -11.14 -4.83 1.99
CA CYS A 18 -10.25 -3.84 2.59
C CYS A 18 -8.78 -4.27 2.48
N SER A 19 -8.29 -4.51 1.26
CA SER A 19 -6.85 -4.67 1.04
C SER A 19 -6.24 -3.28 0.87
N GLY A 20 -5.33 -2.89 1.78
CA GLY A 20 -4.53 -1.68 1.60
C GLY A 20 -3.72 -1.77 0.31
N HIS A 21 -3.59 -0.66 -0.41
CA HIS A 21 -2.80 -0.63 -1.64
C HIS A 21 -1.34 -0.95 -1.31
N TYR A 22 -0.79 -2.01 -1.90
CA TYR A 22 0.61 -2.38 -1.73
C TYR A 22 1.50 -1.34 -2.43
N ALA A 23 2.18 -0.51 -1.65
CA ALA A 23 3.07 0.56 -2.11
C ALA A 23 4.46 0.41 -1.47
N PRO A 24 5.29 -0.55 -1.93
CA PRO A 24 6.57 -0.88 -1.30
C PRO A 24 7.61 0.23 -1.44
N ASP A 25 7.50 1.05 -2.49
CA ASP A 25 8.48 2.09 -2.79
C ASP A 25 8.14 3.43 -2.12
N LEU A 26 7.06 3.51 -1.34
CA LEU A 26 6.61 4.75 -0.70
C LEU A 26 7.66 5.25 0.31
N ILE A 27 8.07 6.51 0.18
CA ILE A 27 8.97 7.15 1.14
C ILE A 27 8.13 7.65 2.32
N THR A 28 8.27 6.98 3.47
CA THR A 28 7.54 7.30 4.70
C THR A 28 8.26 8.30 5.61
N SER A 29 9.56 8.48 5.43
CA SER A 29 10.36 9.52 6.11
C SER A 29 11.58 9.84 5.27
N LEU A 30 11.96 11.13 5.21
CA LEU A 30 13.13 11.56 4.46
C LEU A 30 14.04 12.41 5.36
N PRO A 31 15.29 11.99 5.61
CA PRO A 31 16.24 12.76 6.39
C PRO A 31 16.46 14.16 5.80
N GLY A 32 16.59 15.16 6.67
CA GLY A 32 16.78 16.56 6.27
C GLY A 32 15.49 17.34 6.03
N LEU A 33 14.32 16.68 6.04
CA LEU A 33 13.03 17.37 6.10
C LEU A 33 12.62 17.60 7.55
N SER A 34 12.32 18.85 7.91
CA SER A 34 11.72 19.18 9.20
C SER A 34 10.25 18.77 9.27
N GLU A 35 9.55 18.76 8.13
CA GLU A 35 8.14 18.38 8.01
C GLU A 35 7.93 17.53 6.76
N MET A 36 6.95 16.62 6.80
CA MET A 36 6.65 15.74 5.67
C MET A 36 5.93 16.50 4.55
N PRO A 37 6.27 16.27 3.27
CA PRO A 37 5.60 16.94 2.16
C PRO A 37 4.11 16.59 2.12
N SER A 38 3.29 17.49 1.60
CA SER A 38 1.84 17.26 1.43
C SER A 38 1.48 16.30 0.29
N PHE A 39 2.48 15.72 -0.37
CA PHE A 39 2.33 14.79 -1.48
C PHE A 39 3.12 13.51 -1.19
N GLN A 40 2.66 12.42 -1.79
CA GLN A 40 3.37 11.13 -1.72
C GLN A 40 4.54 11.15 -2.70
N GLN A 41 5.61 10.49 -2.29
CA GLN A 41 6.83 10.32 -3.09
C GLN A 41 7.30 8.88 -2.94
N TRP A 42 7.94 8.36 -3.97
CA TRP A 42 8.38 6.97 -4.05
C TRP A 42 9.86 6.93 -4.38
N SER A 43 10.58 5.89 -3.97
CA SER A 43 11.91 5.61 -4.50
C SER A 43 12.09 4.11 -4.57
N GLY A 44 12.50 3.64 -5.74
CA GLY A 44 12.59 2.22 -6.03
C GLY A 44 13.39 1.93 -7.29
N TYR A 45 13.13 0.79 -7.89
CA TYR A 45 13.85 0.31 -9.06
C TYR A 45 12.89 -0.19 -10.14
N LEU A 46 13.09 0.25 -11.38
CA LEU A 46 12.38 -0.23 -12.56
C LEU A 46 13.25 -1.26 -13.28
N GLU A 47 12.67 -2.41 -13.63
CA GLU A 47 13.37 -3.42 -14.44
C GLU A 47 13.59 -2.88 -15.86
N ALA A 48 14.86 -2.72 -16.24
CA ALA A 48 15.29 -2.25 -17.54
C ALA A 48 15.64 -3.38 -18.51
N GLY A 49 15.69 -4.60 -18.00
CA GLY A 49 16.09 -5.83 -18.68
C GLY A 49 16.60 -6.85 -17.68
N PRO A 50 16.94 -8.08 -18.13
CA PRO A 50 17.34 -9.16 -17.23
C PRO A 50 18.53 -8.77 -16.34
N GLY A 51 18.29 -8.67 -15.03
CA GLY A 51 19.31 -8.28 -14.04
C GLY A 51 19.72 -6.80 -14.05
N HIS A 52 19.05 -5.96 -14.82
CA HIS A 52 19.30 -4.53 -14.91
C HIS A 52 18.13 -3.74 -14.35
N TYR A 53 18.43 -2.82 -13.44
CA TYR A 53 17.44 -2.03 -12.74
C TYR A 53 17.82 -0.56 -12.74
N PHE A 54 16.92 0.31 -13.18
CA PHE A 54 17.08 1.76 -13.07
C PHE A 54 16.49 2.25 -11.76
N HIS A 55 17.33 2.88 -10.94
CA HIS A 55 16.87 3.58 -9.74
C HIS A 55 16.03 4.80 -10.14
N TYR A 56 14.94 5.03 -9.43
CA TYR A 56 14.10 6.21 -9.59
C TYR A 56 13.71 6.81 -8.25
N TRP A 57 13.22 8.04 -8.33
CA TRP A 57 12.53 8.78 -7.28
C TRP A 57 11.35 9.51 -7.92
#